data_AF-A0A164TMH6-F1
#
_entry.id   AF-A0A164TMH6-F1
#
_cell.length_a   1.000
_cell.length_b   1.000
_cell.length_c   1.000
_cell.angle_alpha   90.00
_cell.angle_beta   90.00
_cell.angle_gamma   90.00
#
_symmetry.space_group_name_H-M   'P 1'
#
loop_
_entity.id
_entity.type
_entity.pdbx_description
1 polymer ?
#
loop_
_entity_poly.entity_id
_entity_poly.type
_entity_poly.pdbx_seq_one_letter_code
_entity_poly.pdbx_strand_id
1 'polypeptide(L)' 'MEQFVFQLLVVMVLVVVMAPTAIVGHGMMLNPPQRSSMFRFGFAVPPNYNDNSLNCGGFG' A
#
# COMPACT_ATOMS: atom_id res chain seq x y z
N MET A 1 -41.36 0.26 13.14
CA MET A 1 -40.21 0.63 14.02
C MET A 1 -39.09 -0.38 13.85
N GLU A 2 -39.32 -1.66 14.13
CA GLU A 2 -38.39 -2.80 13.94
C GLU A 2 -37.71 -2.87 12.56
N GLN A 3 -38.49 -2.77 11.46
CA GLN A 3 -37.96 -2.87 10.09
C GLN A 3 -37.01 -1.72 9.70
N PHE A 4 -37.29 -0.51 10.19
CA PHE A 4 -36.48 0.67 9.90
C PHE A 4 -35.14 0.60 10.65
N VAL A 5 -35.16 0.10 11.89
CA VAL A 5 -33.94 -0.16 12.68
C VAL A 5 -33.08 -1.22 12.00
N PHE A 6 -33.69 -2.30 11.51
CA PHE A 6 -32.97 -3.36 10.78
C PHE A 6 -32.27 -2.83 9.52
N GLN A 7 -32.95 -1.99 8.73
CA GLN A 7 -32.34 -1.38 7.55
C GLN A 7 -31.16 -0.46 7.90
N LEU A 8 -31.29 0.34 8.96
CA LEU A 8 -30.21 1.20 9.46
C LEU A 8 -28.99 0.38 9.90
N LEU A 9 -29.19 -0.71 10.62
CA LEU A 9 -28.10 -1.58 11.06
C LEU A 9 -27.36 -2.21 9.87
N VAL A 10 -28.09 -2.68 8.86
CA VAL A 10 -27.49 -3.25 7.64
C VAL A 10 -26.65 -2.20 6.92
N VAL A 11 -27.15 -0.97 6.75
CA VAL A 11 -26.42 0.12 6.10
C VAL A 11 -25.15 0.47 6.89
N MET A 12 -25.24 0.57 8.21
CA MET A 12 -24.08 0.88 9.07
C MET A 12 -22.99 -0.20 8.96
N VAL A 13 -23.37 -1.48 8.96
CA VAL A 13 -22.42 -2.59 8.76
C VAL A 13 -21.77 -2.53 7.38
N LEU A 14 -22.55 -2.27 6.32
CA LEU A 14 -22.01 -2.13 4.97
C LEU A 14 -21.00 -0.97 4.87
N VAL A 15 -21.30 0.18 5.46
CA VAL A 15 -20.39 1.33 5.47
C VAL A 15 -19.07 1.00 6.17
N VAL A 16 -19.11 0.30 7.30
CA VAL A 16 -17.89 -0.09 8.03
C VAL A 16 -17.05 -1.07 7.22
N VAL A 17 -17.68 -2.06 6.58
CA VAL A 17 -16.97 -3.08 5.78
C VAL A 17 -16.33 -2.49 4.53
N MET A 18 -16.93 -1.47 3.93
CA MET A 18 -16.41 -0.82 2.72
C MET A 18 -15.48 0.37 3.01
N ALA A 19 -15.21 0.67 4.28
CA ALA A 19 -14.32 1.76 4.64
C ALA A 19 -12.90 1.48 4.08
N PRO A 20 -12.30 2.42 3.32
CA PRO A 20 -10.97 2.22 2.78
C PRO A 20 -9.95 2.11 3.93
N THR A 21 -9.15 1.05 3.91
CA THR A 21 -8.03 0.88 4.84
C THR A 21 -6.82 1.68 4.37
N ALA A 22 -6.01 2.17 5.31
CA ALA A 22 -4.73 2.77 4.97
C ALA A 22 -3.85 1.77 4.19
N ILE A 23 -3.32 2.20 3.05
CA ILE A 23 -2.42 1.39 2.24
C ILE A 23 -0.98 1.70 2.68
N VAL A 24 -0.30 0.70 3.23
CA VAL A 24 1.12 0.78 3.66
C VAL A 24 2.05 0.09 2.64
N GLY A 25 1.54 -0.19 1.44
CA GLY A 25 2.29 -0.89 0.40
C GLY A 25 3.25 0.04 -0.34
N HIS A 26 4.54 -0.32 -0.35
CA HIS A 26 5.59 0.28 -1.18
C HIS A 26 6.05 -0.71 -2.25
N GLY A 27 6.41 -0.20 -3.44
CA GLY A 27 6.74 -1.02 -4.61
C GLY A 27 8.08 -0.65 -5.25
N MET A 28 8.68 -1.63 -5.93
CA MET A 28 9.93 -1.46 -6.69
C MET A 28 9.92 -2.30 -7.96
N MET A 29 10.61 -1.84 -9.01
CA MET A 29 10.77 -2.59 -10.25
C MET A 29 11.92 -3.60 -10.13
N LEU A 30 11.59 -4.89 -10.12
CA LEU A 30 12.56 -5.98 -9.97
C LEU A 30 12.96 -6.64 -11.30
N ASN A 31 12.13 -6.52 -12.34
CA ASN A 31 12.41 -7.06 -13.66
C ASN A 31 12.07 -6.05 -14.77
N PRO A 32 13.07 -5.46 -15.46
CA PRO A 32 14.49 -5.52 -15.09
C PRO A 32 14.73 -4.85 -13.72
N PRO A 33 15.80 -5.20 -12.99
CA PRO A 33 16.06 -4.61 -11.68
C PRO A 33 16.36 -3.11 -11.84
N GLN A 34 15.58 -2.25 -11.18
CA GLN A 34 15.89 -0.83 -11.11
C GLN A 34 17.22 -0.60 -10.39
N ARG A 35 17.87 0.54 -10.66
CA ARG A 35 19.19 0.91 -10.12
C ARG A 35 19.31 0.72 -8.59
N SER A 36 18.30 1.15 -7.84
CA SER A 36 18.30 1.04 -6.38
C SER A 36 18.10 -0.37 -5.85
N SER A 37 17.58 -1.30 -6.66
CA SER A 37 17.33 -2.71 -6.28
C SER A 37 18.39 -3.67 -6.82
N MET A 38 19.37 -3.19 -7.61
CA MET A 38 20.42 -4.00 -8.21
C MET A 38 21.25 -4.78 -7.19
N PHE A 39 21.49 -4.23 -5.98
CA PHE A 39 22.24 -4.93 -4.93
C PHE A 39 21.57 -6.26 -4.51
N ARG A 40 20.24 -6.37 -4.63
CA ARG A 40 19.48 -7.60 -4.34
C ARG A 40 19.78 -8.73 -5.34
N PHE A 41 20.33 -8.39 -6.51
CA PHE A 41 20.67 -9.32 -7.59
C PHE A 41 22.18 -9.52 -7.75
N GLY A 42 22.99 -9.07 -6.78
CA GLY A 42 24.44 -9.33 -6.75
C GLY A 42 25.30 -8.38 -7.60
N PHE A 43 24.73 -7.29 -8.12
CA PHE A 43 25.53 -6.26 -8.78
C PHE A 43 26.41 -5.51 -7.77
N ALA A 44 27.61 -5.10 -8.21
CA ALA A 44 28.56 -4.32 -7.42
C ALA A 44 28.14 -2.84 -7.28
N VAL A 45 27.03 -2.59 -6.58
CA VAL A 45 26.53 -1.24 -6.24
C VAL A 45 26.28 -1.14 -4.72
N PRO A 46 26.35 0.07 -4.13
CA PRO A 46 25.99 0.25 -2.72
C PRO A 46 24.56 -0.23 -2.44
N PRO A 47 24.31 -0.96 -1.34
CA PRO A 47 22.97 -1.42 -1.00
C PRO A 47 22.06 -0.25 -0.58
N ASN A 48 20.84 -0.24 -1.12
CA ASN A 48 19.78 0.69 -0.69
C ASN A 48 18.60 -0.12 -0.15
N TYR A 49 18.52 -0.27 1.18
CA TYR A 49 17.43 -1.02 1.81
C TYR A 49 16.05 -0.35 1.73
N ASN A 50 15.99 0.92 1.31
CA ASN A 50 14.77 1.69 1.11
C ASN A 50 14.43 1.84 -0.39
N ASP A 51 14.81 0.84 -1.19
CA ASP A 51 14.64 0.84 -2.65
C ASP A 51 13.19 0.78 -3.13
N ASN A 52 12.26 0.46 -2.23
CA ASN A 52 10.81 0.48 -2.47
C ASN A 52 10.13 1.82 -2.16
N SER A 53 10.81 2.78 -1.53
CA SER A 53 10.24 4.07 -1.12
C SER A 53 10.76 5.25 -1.95
N LEU A 54 11.00 5.04 -3.25
CA LEU A 54 11.43 6.09 -4.19
C LEU A 54 10.24 6.88 -4.73
N ASN A 55 9.50 7.54 -3.83
CA ASN A 55 8.25 8.25 -4.08
C ASN A 55 8.43 9.77 -4.26
N CYS A 56 9.41 10.19 -5.07
CA CYS A 56 9.67 11.60 -5.39
C CYS A 56 10.00 12.52 -4.19
N GLY A 57 10.48 11.96 -3.07
CA GLY A 57 10.82 12.72 -1.87
C GLY A 57 9.77 12.68 -0.77
N GLY A 58 8.69 11.89 -0.94
CA GLY A 58 7.64 11.74 0.06
C GLY A 58 6.48 12.72 -0.12
N PHE A 59 5.53 12.66 0.81
CA PHE A 59 4.52 13.71 0.97
C PHE A 59 5.15 14.82 1.82
N GLY A 60 5.25 16.03 1.26
CA GLY A 60 5.64 17.24 1.99
C GLY A 60 4.57 17.75 2.94
#